data_AF-A0A8T4UMV8-F1
#
_entry.id   AF-A0A8T4UMV8-F1
#
_cell.length_a   1.000
_cell.length_b   1.000
_cell.length_c   1.000
_cell.angle_alpha   90.00
_cell.angle_beta   90.00
_cell.angle_gamma   90.00
#
_symmetry.space_group_name_H-M   'P 1'
#
loop_
_entity.id
_entity.type
_entity.pdbx_description
1 polymer ?
#
loop_
_entity_poly.entity_id
_entity_poly.type
_entity_poly.pdbx_seq_one_letter_code
_entity_poly.pdbx_strand_id
1 'polypeptide(L)'
;MPRLVCFALSARDRERVRSALREAERLIPAPPNLRVLAVGRRSGTFAKVSACIPPAGRGQFGKLWHGNSLAFYYRFQEPFLVVFYTRQNAYLRRNRNAFVGLLLHEMTHAVLDAQGVHRQLDRQFKAFVRRIDHLRHPRMETLYPVLADVGSIAKLALKELYMVAWLVQRGRGDYLLENYREVFPADRCPRPLFYRSRKSLQDPETFRLTFEFTLSMLAILLPLERLQSSAADEFLAHMEECYLVNLGEMIALFKPLRNLIRKRFSYGEGFQRAYFDAVFKAMRALIS
;
A
#
# COMPACT_ATOMS: atom_id res chain seq x y z
N MET A 1 -24.06 -13.76 -8.97
CA MET A 1 -23.94 -12.29 -9.14
C MET A 1 -22.79 -11.99 -10.11
N PRO A 2 -22.87 -10.93 -10.94
CA PRO A 2 -21.80 -10.59 -11.88
C PRO A 2 -20.52 -10.16 -11.16
N ARG A 3 -19.37 -10.56 -11.71
CA ARG A 3 -18.02 -10.30 -11.18
C ARG A 3 -17.65 -8.81 -11.20
N LEU A 4 -18.08 -8.07 -12.23
CA LEU A 4 -17.97 -6.61 -12.30
C LEU A 4 -19.34 -5.97 -12.11
N VAL A 5 -19.44 -5.06 -11.15
CA VAL A 5 -20.64 -4.24 -10.90
C VAL A 5 -20.25 -2.76 -11.01
N CYS A 6 -20.93 -2.03 -11.89
CA CYS A 6 -20.65 -0.62 -12.14
C CYS A 6 -21.73 0.28 -11.53
N PHE A 7 -21.33 1.26 -10.74
CA PHE A 7 -22.21 2.24 -10.10
C PHE A 7 -21.94 3.64 -10.63
N ALA A 8 -22.98 4.35 -11.05
CA ALA A 8 -22.89 5.76 -11.45
C ALA A 8 -21.83 6.07 -12.53
N LEU A 9 -21.55 5.10 -13.41
CA LEU A 9 -20.67 5.24 -14.57
C LEU A 9 -21.46 5.40 -15.87
N SER A 10 -20.94 6.21 -16.79
CA SER A 10 -21.43 6.33 -18.17
C SER A 10 -21.21 5.02 -18.95
N ALA A 11 -21.92 4.80 -20.05
CA ALA A 11 -21.73 3.60 -20.89
C ALA A 11 -20.27 3.47 -21.37
N ARG A 12 -19.66 4.59 -21.79
CA ARG A 12 -18.26 4.66 -22.21
C ARG A 12 -17.29 4.27 -21.10
N ASP A 13 -17.50 4.80 -19.88
CA ASP A 13 -16.63 4.48 -18.75
C ASP A 13 -16.79 3.02 -18.30
N ARG A 14 -18.00 2.45 -18.40
CA ARG A 14 -18.23 1.03 -18.12
C ARG A 14 -17.42 0.13 -19.05
N GLU A 15 -17.37 0.45 -20.34
CA GLU A 15 -16.61 -0.34 -21.30
C GLU A 15 -15.10 -0.22 -21.07
N ARG A 16 -14.61 0.98 -20.72
CA ARG A 16 -13.20 1.17 -20.35
C ARG A 16 -12.80 0.34 -19.14
N VAL A 17 -13.62 0.36 -18.08
CA VAL A 17 -13.40 -0.46 -16.89
C VAL A 17 -13.42 -1.95 -17.23
N ARG A 18 -14.40 -2.40 -18.02
CA ARG A 18 -14.50 -3.79 -18.46
C ARG A 18 -13.27 -4.23 -19.24
N SER A 19 -12.81 -3.41 -20.19
CA SER A 19 -11.61 -3.69 -20.99
C SER A 19 -10.34 -3.76 -20.13
N ALA A 20 -10.16 -2.84 -19.18
CA ALA A 20 -9.02 -2.84 -18.28
C ALA A 20 -9.04 -4.04 -17.32
N LEU A 21 -10.21 -4.40 -16.80
CA LEU A 21 -10.37 -5.57 -15.94
C LEU A 21 -10.06 -6.88 -16.67
N ARG A 22 -10.58 -7.05 -17.90
CA ARG A 22 -10.26 -8.24 -18.72
C ARG A 22 -8.75 -8.38 -18.95
N GLU A 23 -8.08 -7.26 -19.18
CA GLU A 23 -6.63 -7.27 -19.34
C GLU A 23 -5.90 -7.63 -18.05
N ALA A 24 -6.30 -7.06 -16.91
CA ALA A 24 -5.73 -7.42 -15.62
C ALA A 24 -5.93 -8.92 -15.31
N GLU A 25 -7.11 -9.47 -15.63
CA GLU A 25 -7.44 -10.90 -15.46
C GLU A 25 -6.66 -11.82 -16.39
N ARG A 26 -6.30 -11.35 -17.59
CA ARG A 26 -5.39 -12.05 -18.50
C ARG A 26 -3.97 -12.10 -17.96
N LEU A 27 -3.54 -11.03 -17.28
CA LEU A 27 -2.18 -10.89 -16.76
C LEU A 27 -1.96 -11.65 -15.45
N ILE A 28 -2.97 -11.72 -14.58
CA ILE A 28 -2.92 -12.43 -13.29
C ILE A 28 -4.24 -13.15 -12.99
N PRO A 29 -4.21 -14.40 -12.51
CA PRO A 29 -5.41 -15.12 -12.11
C PRO A 29 -5.94 -14.55 -10.78
N ALA A 30 -7.03 -13.78 -10.84
CA ALA A 30 -7.72 -13.33 -9.63
C ALA A 30 -8.58 -14.45 -9.01
N PRO A 31 -8.76 -14.45 -7.68
CA PRO A 31 -9.63 -15.41 -7.00
C PRO A 31 -11.02 -15.48 -7.67
N PRO A 32 -11.60 -16.68 -7.85
CA PRO A 32 -12.83 -16.86 -8.63
C PRO A 32 -14.03 -16.11 -8.03
N ASN A 33 -14.03 -15.88 -6.72
CA ASN A 33 -15.06 -15.17 -5.97
C ASN A 33 -14.78 -13.67 -5.75
N LEU A 34 -13.70 -13.11 -6.33
CA LEU A 34 -13.42 -11.68 -6.24
C LEU A 34 -14.47 -10.87 -6.98
N ARG A 35 -15.13 -9.94 -6.29
CA ARG A 35 -16.10 -9.01 -6.89
C ARG A 35 -15.48 -7.63 -7.07
N VAL A 36 -15.56 -7.08 -8.28
CA VAL A 36 -15.07 -5.74 -8.62
C VAL A 36 -16.24 -4.76 -8.65
N LEU A 37 -16.18 -3.74 -7.81
CA LEU A 37 -17.17 -2.66 -7.72
C LEU A 37 -16.53 -1.39 -8.28
N ALA A 38 -16.90 -1.02 -9.50
CA ALA A 38 -16.41 0.18 -10.16
C ALA A 38 -17.39 1.35 -9.96
N VAL A 39 -16.89 2.46 -9.43
CA VAL A 39 -17.73 3.49 -8.83
C VAL A 39 -17.44 4.87 -9.42
N GLY A 40 -18.45 5.51 -9.98
CA GLY A 40 -18.49 6.96 -10.17
C GLY A 40 -18.97 7.64 -8.89
N ARG A 41 -18.29 8.68 -8.40
CA ARG A 41 -18.74 9.43 -7.21
C ARG A 41 -19.95 10.32 -7.57
N ARG A 42 -21.13 9.94 -7.08
CA ARG A 42 -22.37 10.75 -7.05
C ARG A 42 -23.06 10.58 -5.70
N SER A 43 -23.92 11.53 -5.31
CA SER A 43 -24.75 11.41 -4.11
C SER A 43 -25.53 10.08 -4.09
N GLY A 44 -25.65 9.46 -2.92
CA GLY A 44 -26.33 8.17 -2.72
C GLY A 44 -25.58 6.92 -3.20
N THR A 45 -24.41 7.05 -3.83
CA THR A 45 -23.67 5.89 -4.36
C THR A 45 -23.14 4.98 -3.24
N PHE A 46 -22.73 5.56 -2.10
CA PHE A 46 -22.27 4.78 -0.95
C PHE A 46 -23.34 3.78 -0.48
N ALA A 47 -24.61 4.22 -0.31
CA ALA A 47 -25.69 3.34 0.12
C ALA A 47 -25.89 2.16 -0.83
N LYS A 48 -25.83 2.39 -2.15
CA LYS A 48 -25.96 1.35 -3.18
C LYS A 48 -24.80 0.35 -3.15
N VAL A 49 -23.57 0.83 -2.97
CA VAL A 49 -22.39 -0.04 -2.87
C VAL A 49 -22.38 -0.81 -1.55
N SER A 50 -22.67 -0.13 -0.44
CA SER A 50 -22.73 -0.72 0.91
C SER A 50 -23.81 -1.80 1.01
N ALA A 51 -24.91 -1.69 0.26
CA ALA A 51 -25.92 -2.75 0.15
C ALA A 51 -25.38 -4.07 -0.44
N CYS A 52 -24.29 -4.02 -1.22
CA CYS A 52 -23.61 -5.21 -1.74
C CYS A 52 -22.73 -5.90 -0.68
N ILE A 53 -22.47 -5.22 0.45
CA ILE A 53 -21.62 -5.70 1.54
C ILE A 53 -22.53 -6.30 2.63
N PRO A 54 -22.16 -7.47 3.21
CA PRO A 54 -22.87 -8.04 4.36
C PRO A 54 -23.03 -7.02 5.50
N PRO A 55 -24.20 -6.95 6.17
CA PRO A 55 -24.49 -5.93 7.19
C PRO A 55 -23.40 -5.79 8.26
N ALA A 56 -22.87 -6.91 8.77
CA ALA A 56 -21.82 -6.94 9.78
C ALA A 56 -20.49 -6.30 9.31
N GLY A 57 -20.22 -6.27 8.00
CA GLY A 57 -19.01 -5.67 7.43
C GLY A 57 -19.15 -4.20 7.04
N ARG A 58 -20.36 -3.62 7.05
CA ARG A 58 -20.59 -2.26 6.49
C ARG A 58 -19.87 -1.16 7.26
N GLY A 59 -19.69 -1.32 8.57
CA GLY A 59 -18.98 -0.34 9.40
C GLY A 59 -17.50 -0.19 9.01
N GLN A 60 -16.79 -1.31 8.88
CA GLN A 60 -15.39 -1.30 8.45
C GLN A 60 -15.25 -0.87 6.99
N PHE A 61 -16.16 -1.32 6.13
CA PHE A 61 -16.21 -0.87 4.74
C PHE A 61 -16.38 0.65 4.61
N GLY A 62 -17.25 1.25 5.44
CA GLY A 62 -17.44 2.70 5.49
C GLY A 62 -16.16 3.46 5.82
N LYS A 63 -15.38 2.98 6.80
CA LYS A 63 -14.08 3.59 7.15
C LYS A 63 -13.12 3.62 5.96
N LEU A 64 -13.03 2.53 5.19
CA LEU A 64 -12.19 2.47 3.99
C LEU A 64 -12.74 3.34 2.85
N TRP A 65 -14.05 3.35 2.65
CA TRP A 65 -14.71 4.14 1.61
C TRP A 65 -14.46 5.64 1.74
N HIS A 66 -14.48 6.13 2.98
CA HIS A 66 -14.22 7.53 3.30
C HIS A 66 -12.72 7.85 3.42
N GLY A 67 -11.85 6.85 3.27
CA GLY A 67 -10.42 7.07 3.08
C GLY A 67 -10.12 7.72 1.72
N ASN A 68 -9.03 8.46 1.63
CA ASN A 68 -8.58 9.14 0.41
C ASN A 68 -7.93 8.18 -0.62
N SER A 69 -8.46 6.96 -0.76
CA SER A 69 -7.90 5.94 -1.65
C SER A 69 -8.56 5.96 -3.04
N LEU A 70 -7.77 5.66 -4.08
CA LEU A 70 -8.24 5.55 -5.47
C LEU A 70 -8.95 4.21 -5.73
N ALA A 71 -8.49 3.18 -5.02
CA ALA A 71 -9.08 1.86 -4.98
C ALA A 71 -8.76 1.23 -3.62
N PHE A 72 -9.45 0.14 -3.28
CA PHE A 72 -9.06 -0.69 -2.15
C PHE A 72 -9.63 -2.11 -2.29
N TYR A 73 -8.83 -3.08 -1.86
CA TYR A 73 -9.25 -4.43 -1.54
C TYR A 73 -9.89 -4.51 -0.14
N TYR A 74 -11.07 -5.12 -0.06
CA TYR A 74 -11.80 -5.36 1.19
C TYR A 74 -12.23 -6.82 1.28
N ARG A 75 -11.88 -7.49 2.37
CA ARG A 75 -12.35 -8.85 2.67
C ARG A 75 -13.09 -8.89 3.98
N PHE A 76 -14.29 -9.48 3.95
CA PHE A 76 -15.03 -9.86 5.15
C PHE A 76 -15.38 -11.36 5.07
N GLN A 77 -16.49 -11.68 4.42
CA GLN A 77 -16.86 -13.05 4.02
C GLN A 77 -16.53 -13.28 2.55
N GLU A 78 -16.92 -12.33 1.71
CA GLU A 78 -16.56 -12.25 0.30
C GLU A 78 -15.42 -11.23 0.09
N PRO A 79 -14.54 -11.46 -0.89
CA PRO A 79 -13.55 -10.48 -1.31
C PRO A 79 -14.13 -9.48 -2.32
N PHE A 80 -13.93 -8.20 -2.04
CA PHE A 80 -14.34 -7.08 -2.87
C PHE A 80 -13.12 -6.23 -3.27
N LEU A 81 -13.12 -5.75 -4.50
CA LEU A 81 -12.21 -4.72 -5.00
C LEU A 81 -13.05 -3.52 -5.38
N VAL A 82 -12.86 -2.39 -4.71
CA VAL A 82 -13.55 -1.14 -5.02
C VAL A 82 -12.60 -0.23 -5.79
N VAL A 83 -13.06 0.31 -6.93
CA VAL A 83 -12.30 1.29 -7.72
C VAL A 83 -13.11 2.56 -7.89
N PHE A 84 -12.53 3.70 -7.56
CA PHE A 84 -13.13 5.01 -7.76
C PHE A 84 -12.70 5.61 -9.11
N TYR A 85 -13.62 5.52 -10.08
CA TYR A 85 -13.43 6.04 -11.44
C TYR A 85 -14.00 7.46 -11.58
N THR A 86 -13.42 8.41 -10.86
CA THR A 86 -13.95 9.78 -10.69
C THR A 86 -13.28 10.80 -11.61
N ARG A 87 -13.73 12.06 -11.57
CA ARG A 87 -13.05 13.18 -12.25
C ARG A 87 -11.71 13.54 -11.60
N GLN A 88 -11.55 13.33 -10.29
CA GLN A 88 -10.30 13.60 -9.57
C GLN A 88 -9.16 12.68 -10.06
N ASN A 89 -9.51 11.52 -10.61
CA ASN A 89 -8.56 10.52 -11.09
C ASN A 89 -8.63 10.41 -12.62
N ALA A 90 -8.78 11.54 -13.30
CA ALA A 90 -8.99 11.58 -14.75
C ALA A 90 -7.85 10.92 -15.55
N TYR A 91 -6.64 10.81 -14.98
CA TYR A 91 -5.54 10.09 -15.61
C TYR A 91 -5.87 8.61 -15.87
N LEU A 92 -6.62 7.94 -14.98
CA LEU A 92 -7.08 6.54 -15.17
C LEU A 92 -8.03 6.39 -16.39
N ARG A 93 -8.54 7.50 -16.92
CA ARG A 93 -9.38 7.55 -18.14
C ARG A 93 -8.57 7.74 -19.41
N ARG A 94 -7.34 8.23 -19.28
CA ARG A 94 -6.45 8.58 -20.39
C ARG A 94 -5.35 7.54 -20.56
N ASN A 95 -4.76 7.10 -19.45
CA ASN A 95 -3.72 6.07 -19.42
C ASN A 95 -4.32 4.72 -19.00
N ARG A 96 -4.55 3.85 -20.00
CA ARG A 96 -5.09 2.50 -19.76
C ARG A 96 -4.12 1.64 -18.96
N ASN A 97 -2.82 1.74 -19.21
CA ASN A 97 -1.82 0.92 -18.52
C ASN A 97 -1.72 1.29 -17.04
N ALA A 98 -1.74 2.58 -16.71
CA ALA A 98 -1.83 3.04 -15.32
C ALA A 98 -3.08 2.51 -14.62
N PHE A 99 -4.22 2.41 -15.32
CA PHE A 99 -5.43 1.85 -14.73
C PHE A 99 -5.36 0.33 -14.57
N VAL A 100 -4.80 -0.39 -15.54
CA VAL A 100 -4.50 -1.83 -15.38
C VAL A 100 -3.53 -2.03 -14.21
N GLY A 101 -2.53 -1.18 -14.02
CA GLY A 101 -1.62 -1.19 -12.87
C GLY A 101 -2.36 -1.08 -11.54
N LEU A 102 -3.28 -0.13 -11.41
CA LEU A 102 -4.12 0.00 -10.21
C LEU A 102 -4.97 -1.25 -9.94
N LEU A 103 -5.54 -1.86 -10.99
CA LEU A 103 -6.30 -3.09 -10.85
C LEU A 103 -5.41 -4.26 -10.42
N LEU A 104 -4.25 -4.41 -11.05
CA LEU A 104 -3.26 -5.45 -10.71
C LEU A 104 -2.79 -5.31 -9.26
N HIS A 105 -2.54 -4.07 -8.80
CA HIS A 105 -2.20 -3.78 -7.41
C HIS A 105 -3.25 -4.38 -6.46
N GLU A 106 -4.50 -4.00 -6.63
CA GLU A 106 -5.58 -4.40 -5.71
C GLU A 106 -5.96 -5.88 -5.84
N MET A 107 -5.92 -6.42 -7.07
CA MET A 107 -6.15 -7.85 -7.31
C MET A 107 -5.06 -8.70 -6.67
N THR A 108 -3.81 -8.23 -6.64
CA THR A 108 -2.70 -8.95 -6.01
C THR A 108 -2.89 -9.03 -4.49
N HIS A 109 -3.46 -8.01 -3.84
CA HIS A 109 -3.87 -8.13 -2.44
C HIS A 109 -4.86 -9.28 -2.22
N ALA A 110 -5.80 -9.48 -3.16
CA ALA A 110 -6.74 -10.60 -3.11
C ALA A 110 -6.04 -11.96 -3.31
N VAL A 111 -5.06 -12.03 -4.21
CA VAL A 111 -4.26 -13.24 -4.46
C VAL A 111 -3.44 -13.62 -3.22
N LEU A 112 -2.70 -12.67 -2.64
CA LEU A 112 -1.88 -12.89 -1.45
C LEU A 112 -2.72 -13.26 -0.23
N ASP A 113 -3.92 -12.70 -0.12
CA ASP A 113 -4.88 -13.08 0.91
C ASP A 113 -5.37 -14.52 0.74
N ALA A 114 -5.74 -14.93 -0.48
CA ALA A 114 -6.14 -16.31 -0.78
C ALA A 114 -5.02 -17.32 -0.49
N GLN A 115 -3.76 -16.92 -0.70
CA GLN A 115 -2.57 -17.71 -0.35
C GLN A 115 -2.26 -17.73 1.16
N GLY A 116 -3.02 -17.01 1.98
CA GLY A 116 -2.84 -16.97 3.43
C GLY A 116 -1.74 -16.05 3.92
N VAL A 117 -1.05 -15.32 3.04
CA VAL A 117 0.06 -14.41 3.39
C VAL A 117 -0.43 -13.30 4.31
N HIS A 118 -1.61 -12.72 4.07
CA HIS A 118 -2.18 -11.68 4.92
C HIS A 118 -2.60 -12.19 6.30
N ARG A 119 -3.21 -13.37 6.38
CA ARG A 119 -3.54 -14.02 7.68
C ARG A 119 -2.29 -14.31 8.50
N GLN A 120 -1.24 -14.74 7.83
CA GLN A 120 0.07 -14.94 8.46
C GLN A 120 0.66 -13.62 8.97
N LEU A 121 0.63 -12.58 8.14
CA LEU A 121 1.10 -11.25 8.49
C LEU A 121 0.32 -10.67 9.69
N ASP A 122 -0.99 -10.89 9.76
CA ASP A 122 -1.83 -10.48 10.89
C ASP A 122 -1.42 -11.15 12.21
N ARG A 123 -1.03 -12.44 12.16
CA ARG A 123 -0.50 -13.14 13.34
C ARG A 123 0.82 -12.53 13.81
N GLN A 124 1.72 -12.21 12.88
CA GLN A 124 3.01 -11.60 13.23
C GLN A 124 2.84 -10.17 13.74
N PHE A 125 1.91 -9.40 13.16
CA PHE A 125 1.55 -8.08 13.66
C PHE A 125 0.99 -8.13 15.08
N LYS A 126 0.10 -9.09 15.40
CA LYS A 126 -0.38 -9.29 16.77
C LYS A 126 0.75 -9.61 17.75
N ALA A 127 1.71 -10.44 17.35
CA ALA A 127 2.89 -10.73 18.17
C ALA A 127 3.77 -9.49 18.38
N PHE A 128 3.90 -8.63 17.36
CA PHE A 128 4.58 -7.35 17.46
C PHE A 128 3.86 -6.39 18.42
N VAL A 129 2.54 -6.23 18.32
CA VAL A 129 1.75 -5.38 19.24
C VAL A 129 1.91 -5.85 20.69
N ARG A 130 1.84 -7.17 20.94
CA ARG A 130 2.10 -7.73 22.28
C ARG A 130 3.47 -7.32 22.82
N ARG A 131 4.49 -7.17 21.98
CA ARG A 131 5.81 -6.71 22.45
C ARG A 131 5.80 -5.24 22.85
N ILE A 132 5.01 -4.41 22.17
CA ILE A 132 4.79 -3.02 22.58
C ILE A 132 4.06 -2.98 23.93
N ASP A 133 3.03 -3.81 24.11
CA ASP A 133 2.27 -3.88 25.37
C ASP A 133 3.16 -4.21 26.59
N HIS A 134 4.24 -4.98 26.39
CA HIS A 134 5.19 -5.33 27.45
C HIS A 134 6.38 -4.35 27.59
N LEU A 135 6.45 -3.28 26.80
CA LEU A 135 7.49 -2.26 26.96
C LEU A 135 7.27 -1.49 28.26
N ARG A 136 8.32 -1.42 29.08
CA ARG A 136 8.36 -0.56 30.27
C ARG A 136 9.08 0.73 29.93
N HIS A 137 8.36 1.85 29.95
CA HIS A 137 8.92 3.18 29.70
C HIS A 137 8.14 4.25 30.50
N PRO A 138 8.81 5.27 31.08
CA PRO A 138 8.13 6.30 31.88
C PRO A 138 7.03 7.07 31.12
N ARG A 139 7.14 7.14 29.79
CA ARG A 139 6.21 7.86 28.90
C ARG A 139 5.24 6.96 28.12
N MET A 140 5.00 5.72 28.55
CA MET A 140 4.22 4.75 27.77
C MET A 140 2.81 5.23 27.41
N GLU A 141 2.12 5.97 28.28
CA GLU A 141 0.78 6.50 27.96
C GLU A 141 0.78 7.39 26.70
N THR A 142 1.84 8.20 26.54
CA THR A 142 1.99 9.08 25.37
C THR A 142 2.60 8.38 24.16
N LEU A 143 3.48 7.39 24.38
CA LEU A 143 4.19 6.71 23.31
C LEU A 143 3.38 5.58 22.69
N TYR A 144 2.56 4.89 23.48
CA TYR A 144 1.83 3.71 23.02
C TYR A 144 1.03 3.94 21.73
N PRO A 145 0.21 5.01 21.59
CA PRO A 145 -0.56 5.24 20.37
C PRO A 145 0.35 5.39 19.15
N VAL A 146 1.48 6.08 19.30
CA VAL A 146 2.46 6.32 18.22
C VAL A 146 3.15 5.03 17.82
N LEU A 147 3.54 4.19 18.78
CA LEU A 147 4.18 2.90 18.51
C LEU A 147 3.22 1.91 17.86
N ALA A 148 1.97 1.88 18.31
CA ALA A 148 0.91 1.07 17.70
C ALA A 148 0.64 1.50 16.25
N ASP A 149 0.58 2.81 16.00
CA ASP A 149 0.41 3.37 14.66
C ASP A 149 1.59 3.03 13.75
N VAL A 150 2.83 3.17 14.21
CA VAL A 150 4.01 2.75 13.45
C VAL A 150 3.98 1.25 13.14
N GLY A 151 3.50 0.41 14.06
CA GLY A 151 3.26 -1.00 13.80
C GLY A 151 2.26 -1.24 12.68
N SER A 152 1.14 -0.51 12.70
CA SER A 152 0.09 -0.58 11.67
C SER A 152 0.62 -0.14 10.30
N ILE A 153 1.34 0.98 10.26
CA ILE A 153 2.05 1.49 9.08
C ILE A 153 3.02 0.42 8.55
N ALA A 154 3.83 -0.18 9.41
CA ALA A 154 4.80 -1.18 9.01
C ALA A 154 4.15 -2.43 8.42
N LYS A 155 3.02 -2.86 8.96
CA LYS A 155 2.20 -3.93 8.39
C LYS A 155 1.69 -3.55 6.99
N LEU A 156 1.14 -2.34 6.81
CA LEU A 156 0.63 -1.86 5.53
C LEU A 156 1.75 -1.77 4.48
N ALA A 157 2.90 -1.20 4.84
CA ALA A 157 4.07 -1.12 3.97
C ALA A 157 4.58 -2.52 3.57
N LEU A 158 4.52 -3.51 4.47
CA LEU A 158 4.88 -4.88 4.12
C LEU A 158 3.89 -5.53 3.16
N LYS A 159 2.58 -5.23 3.28
CA LYS A 159 1.60 -5.66 2.27
C LYS A 159 1.90 -5.05 0.90
N GLU A 160 2.22 -3.76 0.88
CA GLU A 160 2.61 -3.06 -0.35
C GLU A 160 3.85 -3.70 -0.97
N LEU A 161 4.91 -3.89 -0.18
CA LEU A 161 6.15 -4.54 -0.61
C LEU A 161 5.89 -5.92 -1.23
N TYR A 162 5.05 -6.73 -0.59
CA TYR A 162 4.67 -8.04 -1.12
C TYR A 162 3.94 -7.95 -2.44
N MET A 163 3.00 -7.03 -2.57
CA MET A 163 2.25 -6.83 -3.79
C MET A 163 3.16 -6.37 -4.94
N VAL A 164 3.98 -5.33 -4.74
CA VAL A 164 4.87 -4.81 -5.78
C VAL A 164 5.88 -5.88 -6.19
N ALA A 165 6.52 -6.54 -5.21
CA ALA A 165 7.47 -7.61 -5.50
C ALA A 165 6.84 -8.77 -6.27
N TRP A 166 5.61 -9.16 -5.94
CA TRP A 166 4.89 -10.24 -6.61
C TRP A 166 4.65 -9.94 -8.10
N LEU A 167 4.30 -8.68 -8.42
CA LEU A 167 4.07 -8.21 -9.77
C LEU A 167 5.37 -8.03 -10.56
N VAL A 168 6.41 -7.47 -9.96
CA VAL A 168 7.74 -7.36 -10.59
C VAL A 168 8.31 -8.74 -10.93
N GLN A 169 8.24 -9.70 -9.99
CA GLN A 169 8.69 -11.08 -10.20
C GLN A 169 7.97 -11.80 -11.35
N ARG A 170 6.80 -11.30 -11.77
CA ARG A 170 5.98 -11.87 -12.86
C ARG A 170 6.03 -11.03 -14.14
N GLY A 171 6.94 -10.06 -14.23
CA GLY A 171 7.05 -9.19 -15.40
C GLY A 171 5.80 -8.34 -15.62
N ARG A 172 5.19 -7.84 -14.53
CA ARG A 172 4.04 -6.93 -14.55
C ARG A 172 4.37 -5.56 -13.90
N GLY A 173 5.64 -5.34 -13.59
CA GLY A 173 6.13 -4.12 -12.94
C GLY A 173 5.86 -2.84 -13.75
N ASP A 174 5.92 -2.92 -15.08
CA ASP A 174 5.71 -1.74 -15.94
C ASP A 174 4.31 -1.14 -15.80
N TYR A 175 3.28 -1.97 -15.61
CA TYR A 175 1.93 -1.46 -15.36
C TYR A 175 1.82 -0.69 -14.03
N LEU A 176 2.52 -1.17 -12.99
CA LEU A 176 2.61 -0.44 -11.73
C LEU A 176 3.38 0.86 -11.90
N LEU A 177 4.48 0.83 -12.64
CA LEU A 177 5.31 2.00 -12.90
C LEU A 177 4.52 3.09 -13.62
N GLU A 178 3.72 2.74 -14.63
CA GLU A 178 2.80 3.65 -15.31
C GLU A 178 1.80 4.29 -14.33
N ASN A 179 1.31 3.53 -13.34
CA ASN A 179 0.45 4.09 -12.31
C ASN A 179 1.22 5.05 -11.39
N TYR A 180 2.41 4.66 -10.93
CA TYR A 180 3.20 5.47 -10.01
C TYR A 180 3.70 6.76 -10.64
N ARG A 181 4.04 6.80 -11.93
CA ARG A 181 4.44 8.04 -12.64
C ARG A 181 3.31 9.08 -12.70
N GLU A 182 2.06 8.66 -12.67
CA GLU A 182 0.91 9.58 -12.61
C GLU A 182 0.65 10.09 -11.18
N VAL A 183 1.00 9.28 -10.17
CA VAL A 183 0.88 9.64 -8.75
C VAL A 183 2.05 10.52 -8.29
N PHE A 184 3.25 10.25 -8.80
CA PHE A 184 4.50 10.97 -8.55
C PHE A 184 5.04 11.53 -9.89
N PRO A 185 4.41 12.58 -10.43
CA PRO A 185 4.80 13.10 -11.73
C PRO A 185 6.11 13.89 -11.62
N ALA A 186 6.96 13.75 -12.65
CA ALA A 186 8.32 14.29 -12.65
C ALA A 186 8.40 15.83 -12.51
N ASP A 187 7.33 16.54 -12.86
CA ASP A 187 7.19 17.99 -12.74
C ASP A 187 6.89 18.46 -11.30
N ARG A 188 6.66 17.53 -10.37
CA ARG A 188 6.41 17.83 -8.95
C ARG A 188 7.44 17.16 -8.06
N CYS A 189 8.12 17.98 -7.28
CA CYS A 189 9.18 17.55 -6.39
C CYS A 189 8.90 17.96 -4.92
N PRO A 190 7.79 17.48 -4.30
CA PRO A 190 7.46 17.86 -2.94
C PRO A 190 8.49 17.26 -1.96
N ARG A 191 9.38 18.10 -1.45
CA ARG A 191 10.31 17.73 -0.38
C ARG A 191 9.53 17.66 0.93
N PRO A 192 9.36 16.48 1.56
CA PRO A 192 8.61 16.40 2.81
C PRO A 192 9.32 17.26 3.88
N LEU A 193 8.59 18.21 4.46
CA LEU A 193 9.14 19.22 5.38
C LEU A 193 9.51 18.66 6.77
N PHE A 194 9.18 17.40 7.04
CA PHE A 194 9.28 16.77 8.36
C PHE A 194 10.73 16.50 8.81
N TYR A 195 11.71 16.69 7.91
CA TYR A 195 13.13 16.45 8.16
C TYR A 195 13.88 17.78 8.39
N ARG A 196 14.03 18.19 9.66
CA ARG A 196 14.88 19.35 10.00
C ARG A 196 16.06 19.01 10.92
N SER A 197 15.93 18.03 11.81
CA SER A 197 17.05 17.55 12.64
C SER A 197 16.71 16.23 13.34
N ARG A 198 17.71 15.49 13.83
CA ARG A 198 17.48 14.31 14.69
C ARG A 198 16.63 14.61 15.93
N LYS A 199 16.67 15.84 16.45
CA LYS A 199 15.80 16.30 17.56
C LYS A 199 14.32 16.35 17.17
N SER A 200 13.99 16.61 15.90
CA SER A 200 12.59 16.59 15.45
C SER A 200 11.98 15.19 15.47
N LEU A 201 12.80 14.13 15.48
CA LEU A 201 12.31 12.76 15.64
C LEU A 201 11.94 12.40 17.09
N GLN A 202 12.20 13.27 18.06
CA GLN A 202 11.69 13.13 19.43
C GLN A 202 10.23 13.59 19.56
N ASP A 203 9.75 14.39 18.60
CA ASP A 203 8.33 14.71 18.47
C ASP A 203 7.57 13.48 17.94
N PRO A 204 6.54 12.98 18.66
CA PRO A 204 5.86 11.74 18.27
C PRO A 204 5.16 11.78 16.92
N GLU A 205 4.63 12.94 16.51
CA GLU A 205 3.97 13.09 15.21
C GLU A 205 4.97 13.07 14.06
N THR A 206 6.04 13.85 14.17
CA THR A 206 7.15 13.87 13.21
C THR A 206 7.79 12.49 13.08
N PHE A 207 7.95 11.77 14.20
CA PHE A 207 8.40 10.38 14.22
C PHE A 207 7.45 9.47 13.42
N ARG A 208 6.15 9.53 13.69
CA ARG A 208 5.13 8.72 13.00
C ARG A 208 5.14 8.97 11.49
N LEU A 209 5.14 10.23 11.07
CA LEU A 209 5.16 10.65 9.66
C LEU A 209 6.43 10.19 8.96
N THR A 210 7.57 10.24 9.64
CA THR A 210 8.85 9.78 9.11
C THR A 210 8.85 8.28 8.84
N PHE A 211 8.33 7.47 9.78
CA PHE A 211 8.17 6.03 9.58
C PHE A 211 7.20 5.73 8.43
N GLU A 212 6.06 6.41 8.40
CA GLU A 212 5.06 6.28 7.33
C GLU A 212 5.65 6.53 5.96
N PHE A 213 6.36 7.65 5.81
CA PHE A 213 6.99 8.02 4.55
C PHE A 213 8.07 7.02 4.15
N THR A 214 9.01 6.72 5.06
CA THR A 214 10.18 5.89 4.74
C THR A 214 9.78 4.44 4.42
N LEU A 215 8.87 3.85 5.20
CA LEU A 215 8.43 2.47 4.97
C LEU A 215 7.64 2.35 3.68
N SER A 216 6.75 3.32 3.40
CA SER A 216 5.98 3.36 2.14
C SER A 216 6.91 3.49 0.92
N MET A 217 7.93 4.35 0.99
CA MET A 217 8.91 4.49 -0.08
C MET A 217 9.72 3.20 -0.28
N LEU A 218 10.24 2.58 0.79
CA LEU A 218 11.00 1.33 0.67
C LEU A 218 10.15 0.19 0.08
N ALA A 219 8.86 0.15 0.41
CA ALA A 219 7.93 -0.85 -0.11
C ALA A 219 7.74 -0.76 -1.64
N ILE A 220 7.81 0.45 -2.19
CA ILE A 220 7.66 0.71 -3.63
C ILE A 220 9.01 0.59 -4.35
N LEU A 221 10.04 1.30 -3.86
CA LEU A 221 11.30 1.46 -4.57
C LEU A 221 12.12 0.16 -4.63
N LEU A 222 12.22 -0.59 -3.52
CA LEU A 222 13.11 -1.77 -3.48
C LEU A 222 12.72 -2.88 -4.46
N PRO A 223 11.42 -3.20 -4.65
CA PRO A 223 11.04 -4.13 -5.70
C PRO A 223 11.30 -3.56 -7.10
N LEU A 224 11.09 -2.26 -7.33
CA LEU A 224 11.32 -1.62 -8.62
C LEU A 224 12.80 -1.58 -9.02
N GLU A 225 13.75 -1.58 -8.07
CA GLU A 225 15.19 -1.78 -8.35
C GLU A 225 15.49 -3.08 -9.11
N ARG A 226 14.58 -4.06 -9.08
CA ARG A 226 14.71 -5.34 -9.81
C ARG A 226 14.03 -5.31 -11.17
N LEU A 227 13.33 -4.23 -11.51
CA LEU A 227 12.72 -4.03 -12.82
C LEU A 227 13.80 -3.51 -13.78
N GLN A 228 14.20 -4.35 -14.73
CA GLN A 228 15.25 -4.00 -15.70
C GLN A 228 14.65 -3.15 -16.84
N SER A 229 14.43 -1.86 -16.60
CA SER A 229 13.81 -0.94 -17.56
C SER A 229 14.32 0.49 -17.34
N SER A 230 14.63 1.21 -18.43
CA SER A 230 15.07 2.60 -18.36
C SER A 230 14.03 3.51 -17.70
N ALA A 231 12.74 3.22 -17.90
CA ALA A 231 11.67 3.97 -17.25
C ALA A 231 11.67 3.76 -15.72
N ALA A 232 12.08 2.59 -15.25
CA ALA A 232 12.22 2.31 -13.83
C ALA A 232 13.42 3.06 -13.26
N ASP A 233 14.55 3.06 -13.98
CA ASP A 233 15.76 3.80 -13.59
C ASP A 233 15.49 5.30 -13.49
N GLU A 234 14.82 5.88 -14.49
CA GLU A 234 14.38 7.29 -14.49
C GLU A 234 13.47 7.60 -13.29
N PHE A 235 12.50 6.73 -13.02
CA PHE A 235 11.61 6.91 -11.88
C PHE A 235 12.35 6.82 -10.54
N LEU A 236 13.24 5.83 -10.39
CA LEU A 236 14.05 5.67 -9.18
C LEU A 236 14.96 6.90 -8.96
N ALA A 237 15.59 7.41 -10.02
CA ALA A 237 16.41 8.62 -9.98
C ALA A 237 15.59 9.86 -9.59
N HIS A 238 14.41 10.05 -10.18
CA HIS A 238 13.49 11.12 -9.80
C HIS A 238 13.06 11.02 -8.34
N MET A 239 12.71 9.81 -7.89
CA MET A 239 12.33 9.59 -6.50
C MET A 239 13.51 9.86 -5.56
N GLU A 240 14.73 9.54 -5.98
CA GLU A 240 15.96 9.85 -5.25
C GLU A 240 16.21 11.35 -5.13
N GLU A 241 16.15 12.07 -6.24
CA GLU A 241 16.35 13.51 -6.28
C GLU A 241 15.29 14.27 -5.44
N CYS A 242 14.02 13.89 -5.58
CA CYS A 242 12.93 14.66 -5.00
C CYS A 242 12.62 14.33 -3.56
N TYR A 243 12.89 13.08 -3.16
CA TYR A 243 12.49 12.59 -1.87
C TYR A 243 13.64 12.07 -1.03
N LEU A 244 14.78 11.65 -1.62
CA LEU A 244 15.86 11.00 -0.87
C LEU A 244 17.00 11.91 -0.38
N VAL A 245 17.03 13.20 -0.75
CA VAL A 245 18.12 14.13 -0.36
C VAL A 245 18.24 14.36 1.17
N ASN A 246 17.15 14.17 1.94
CA ASN A 246 17.18 14.14 3.41
C ASN A 246 16.98 12.73 4.01
N LEU A 247 16.95 11.68 3.17
CA LEU A 247 16.86 10.30 3.60
C LEU A 247 18.22 9.68 3.93
N GLY A 248 19.37 10.30 3.72
CA GLY A 248 20.67 9.69 4.05
C GLY A 248 20.77 9.21 5.51
N GLU A 249 20.34 10.05 6.46
CA GLU A 249 20.30 9.70 7.90
C GLU A 249 19.22 8.67 8.24
N MET A 250 18.05 8.75 7.58
CA MET A 250 16.95 7.81 7.78
C MET A 250 17.20 6.45 7.12
N ILE A 251 17.79 6.41 5.92
CA ILE A 251 18.30 5.21 5.26
C ILE A 251 19.36 4.56 6.13
N ALA A 252 20.19 5.32 6.84
CA ALA A 252 21.12 4.72 7.80
C ALA A 252 20.36 4.02 8.94
N LEU A 253 19.32 4.64 9.51
CA LEU A 253 18.44 4.03 10.52
C LEU A 253 17.69 2.79 10.00
N PHE A 254 17.21 2.83 8.75
CA PHE A 254 16.52 1.73 8.09
C PHE A 254 17.45 0.81 7.28
N LYS A 255 18.77 1.00 7.34
CA LYS A 255 19.75 0.17 6.61
C LYS A 255 19.61 -1.31 6.96
N PRO A 256 19.39 -1.70 8.23
CA PRO A 256 19.11 -3.10 8.57
C PRO A 256 17.85 -3.62 7.88
N LEU A 257 16.79 -2.82 7.81
CA LEU A 257 15.52 -3.19 7.18
C LEU A 257 15.69 -3.32 5.65
N ARG A 258 16.32 -2.33 5.00
CA ARG A 258 16.65 -2.36 3.57
C ARG A 258 17.47 -3.60 3.21
N ASN A 259 18.51 -3.91 4.01
CA ASN A 259 19.35 -5.08 3.80
C ASN A 259 18.58 -6.39 4.00
N LEU A 260 17.71 -6.46 5.02
CA LEU A 260 16.85 -7.61 5.26
C LEU A 260 15.95 -7.86 4.04
N ILE A 261 15.27 -6.82 3.54
CA ILE A 261 14.42 -6.91 2.36
C ILE A 261 15.24 -7.37 1.15
N ARG A 262 16.34 -6.70 0.82
CA ARG A 262 17.15 -7.05 -0.37
C ARG A 262 17.69 -8.48 -0.35
N LYS A 263 18.19 -8.94 0.80
CA LYS A 263 18.91 -10.22 0.91
C LYS A 263 18.04 -11.42 1.27
N ARG A 264 16.93 -11.21 1.99
CA ARG A 264 16.16 -12.29 2.62
C ARG A 264 14.66 -12.22 2.35
N PHE A 265 14.22 -11.39 1.40
CA PHE A 265 12.81 -11.25 1.04
C PHE A 265 12.14 -12.61 0.84
N SER A 266 11.07 -12.85 1.57
CA SER A 266 10.15 -13.96 1.33
C SER A 266 8.77 -13.64 1.92
N TYR A 267 7.76 -14.39 1.49
CA TYR A 267 6.39 -14.28 2.01
C TYR A 267 6.18 -15.07 3.32
N GLY A 268 7.22 -15.73 3.84
CA GLY A 268 7.14 -16.66 4.97
C GLY A 268 7.24 -16.01 6.36
N GLU A 269 6.83 -16.76 7.39
CA GLU A 269 6.76 -16.28 8.78
C GLU A 269 8.12 -15.83 9.32
N GLY A 270 9.20 -16.51 8.92
CA GLY A 270 10.56 -16.16 9.32
C GLY A 270 10.95 -14.75 8.88
N PHE A 271 10.63 -14.37 7.64
CA PHE A 271 10.90 -13.03 7.14
C PHE A 271 10.00 -11.98 7.81
N GLN A 272 8.71 -12.26 7.96
CA GLN A 272 7.77 -11.33 8.61
C GLN A 272 8.17 -11.02 10.05
N ARG A 273 8.61 -12.03 10.82
CA ARG A 273 9.15 -11.84 12.17
C ARG A 273 10.39 -10.95 12.14
N ALA A 274 11.36 -11.28 11.28
CA ALA A 274 12.59 -10.48 11.14
C ALA A 274 12.31 -9.03 10.71
N TYR A 275 11.30 -8.81 9.87
CA TYR A 275 10.87 -7.48 9.44
C TYR A 275 10.32 -6.67 10.61
N PHE A 276 9.38 -7.23 11.37
CA PHE A 276 8.84 -6.58 12.57
C PHE A 276 9.90 -6.39 13.66
N ASP A 277 10.87 -7.31 13.79
CA ASP A 277 12.03 -7.13 14.68
C ASP A 277 12.88 -5.93 14.28
N ALA A 278 13.16 -5.77 12.99
CA ALA A 278 13.93 -4.64 12.48
C ALA A 278 13.19 -3.31 12.69
N VAL A 279 11.88 -3.28 12.44
CA VAL A 279 11.03 -2.11 12.73
C VAL A 279 11.05 -1.78 14.22
N PHE A 280 10.88 -2.77 15.10
CA PHE A 280 10.91 -2.57 16.54
C PHE A 280 12.26 -2.02 17.03
N LYS A 281 13.38 -2.51 16.47
CA LYS A 281 14.72 -1.99 16.78
C LYS A 281 14.88 -0.54 16.35
N ALA A 282 14.39 -0.18 15.16
CA ALA A 282 14.42 1.20 14.67
C ALA A 282 13.61 2.13 15.58
N MET A 283 12.41 1.69 16.03
CA MET A 283 11.61 2.44 16.99
C MET A 283 12.34 2.67 18.31
N ARG A 284 12.95 1.61 18.89
CA ARG A 284 13.67 1.72 20.17
C ARG A 284 14.84 2.69 20.13
N ALA A 285 15.60 2.71 19.04
CA ALA A 285 16.75 3.62 18.87
C ALA A 285 16.36 5.10 18.85
N LEU A 286 15.08 5.41 18.67
CA LEU A 286 14.54 6.77 18.60
C LEU A 286 13.78 7.17 19.88
N ILE A 287 13.42 6.19 20.72
CA ILE A 287 12.78 6.40 22.03
C ILE A 287 13.84 6.46 23.15
N SER A 288 15.00 5.81 22.95
CA SER A 288 16.13 5.81 23.88
C SER A 288 16.91 7.12 23.81
#